data_AF-A0A357T9S3-F1
#
_entry.id   AF-A0A357T9S3-F1
#
_cell.length_a   1.000
_cell.length_b   1.000
_cell.length_c   1.000
_cell.angle_alpha   90.00
_cell.angle_beta   90.00
_cell.angle_gamma   90.00
#
_symmetry.space_group_name_H-M   'P 1'
#
loop_
_entity.id
_entity.type
_entity.pdbx_description
1 polymer ?
#
loop_
_entity_poly.entity_id
_entity_poly.type
_entity_poly.pdbx_seq_one_letter_code
_entity_poly.pdbx_strand_id
1 'polypeptide(L)'
;MDKVNIVVHQKVLLPYVVKDLTQEEAAKLGTLFEDLLLFPLEDPEEGFPFVLGQGQDTLDTTFVDPAAIKDPVNLWDLKRRMLTYTWLMRVPLEKRQDLFEAFYIVKFLLQEIKNTKARALGRTIADLPIDATKASLEVLRKEALAILKLPSAKNRIRGSLWKNYSNQLKKTNSPVAGIKDPNDPTGEATLLEELHLLEEEALKKELFFGTSPVLYRKEAL
;
A
#
# COMPACT_ATOMS: atom_id res chain seq x y z
N MET A 1 20.07 5.42 10.36
CA MET A 1 19.68 5.66 8.96
C MET A 1 18.35 6.36 8.98
N ASP A 2 18.30 7.61 8.50
CA ASP A 2 17.01 8.25 8.24
C ASP A 2 16.30 7.41 7.18
N LYS A 3 15.07 7.02 7.49
CA LYS A 3 14.29 6.19 6.59
C LYS A 3 13.72 7.07 5.50
N VAL A 4 13.74 6.53 4.28
CA VAL A 4 13.11 7.10 3.08
C VAL A 4 12.09 6.09 2.55
N ASN A 5 11.09 6.54 1.80
CA ASN A 5 10.20 5.62 1.09
C ASN A 5 10.98 4.79 0.07
N ILE A 6 10.54 3.55 -0.16
CA ILE A 6 11.04 2.76 -1.29
C ILE A 6 10.44 3.34 -2.57
N VAL A 7 11.28 3.58 -3.57
CA VAL A 7 10.83 4.01 -4.90
C VAL A 7 10.87 2.84 -5.86
N VAL A 8 9.78 2.61 -6.59
CA VAL A 8 9.69 1.62 -7.67
C VAL A 8 9.34 2.29 -8.99
N HIS A 9 9.75 1.67 -10.09
CA HIS A 9 9.57 2.21 -11.45
C HIS A 9 8.57 1.42 -12.30
N GLN A 10 8.14 0.27 -11.79
CA GLN A 10 7.11 -0.54 -12.43
C GLN A 10 5.73 -0.08 -11.97
N LYS A 11 4.83 0.11 -12.93
CA LYS A 11 3.43 0.39 -12.64
C LYS A 11 2.79 -0.79 -11.89
N VAL A 12 1.77 -0.46 -11.11
CA VAL A 12 0.88 -1.44 -10.51
C VAL A 12 0.07 -2.12 -11.61
N LEU A 13 0.20 -3.43 -11.72
CA LEU A 13 -0.61 -4.24 -12.62
C LEU A 13 -1.90 -4.64 -11.89
N LEU A 14 -3.05 -4.18 -12.39
CA LEU A 14 -4.36 -4.53 -11.83
C LEU A 14 -5.23 -5.21 -12.90
N PRO A 15 -5.30 -6.55 -12.91
CA PRO A 15 -6.19 -7.27 -13.80
C PRO A 15 -7.67 -7.02 -13.45
N TYR A 16 -8.55 -7.15 -14.45
CA TYR A 16 -10.00 -7.13 -14.25
C TYR A 16 -10.70 -8.26 -15.01
N VAL A 17 -11.79 -8.78 -14.43
CA VAL A 17 -12.61 -9.80 -15.09
C VAL A 17 -13.52 -9.12 -16.11
N VAL A 18 -13.34 -9.44 -17.40
CA VAL A 18 -14.02 -8.76 -18.52
C VAL A 18 -15.55 -8.84 -18.45
N LYS A 19 -16.09 -9.90 -17.85
CA LYS A 19 -17.54 -10.09 -17.68
C LYS A 19 -18.15 -9.14 -16.64
N ASP A 20 -17.33 -8.62 -15.72
CA ASP A 20 -17.75 -7.80 -14.57
C ASP A 20 -17.37 -6.32 -14.72
N LEU A 21 -16.49 -6.00 -15.67
CA LEU A 21 -16.03 -4.63 -15.94
C LEU A 21 -15.87 -4.41 -17.45
N THR A 22 -16.60 -3.44 -18.00
CA THR A 22 -16.49 -3.10 -19.42
C THR A 22 -15.15 -2.42 -19.74
N GLN A 23 -14.70 -2.49 -21.00
CA GLN A 23 -13.49 -1.77 -21.44
C GLN A 23 -13.59 -0.26 -21.23
N GLU A 24 -14.78 0.32 -21.35
CA GLU A 24 -15.00 1.75 -21.12
C GLU A 24 -14.86 2.12 -19.64
N GLU A 25 -15.40 1.30 -18.74
CA GLU A 25 -15.24 1.50 -17.30
C GLU A 25 -13.79 1.31 -16.87
N ALA A 26 -13.10 0.29 -17.39
CA ALA A 26 -11.67 0.10 -17.17
C ALA A 26 -10.85 1.30 -17.68
N ALA A 27 -11.14 1.82 -18.87
CA ALA A 27 -10.48 3.01 -19.39
C ALA A 27 -10.69 4.24 -18.49
N LYS A 28 -11.92 4.46 -17.99
CA LYS A 28 -12.25 5.55 -17.04
C LYS A 28 -11.53 5.41 -15.71
N LEU A 29 -11.30 4.19 -15.23
CA LEU A 29 -10.55 3.95 -14.00
C LEU A 29 -9.05 4.17 -14.21
N GLY A 30 -8.53 3.80 -15.38
CA GLY A 30 -7.11 3.96 -15.73
C GLY A 30 -6.65 5.41 -15.84
N THR A 31 -7.56 6.37 -16.05
CA THR A 31 -7.22 7.80 -16.08
C THR A 31 -7.06 8.42 -14.69
N LEU A 32 -7.51 7.75 -13.62
CA LEU A 32 -7.46 8.29 -12.26
C LEU A 32 -6.06 8.22 -11.64
N PHE A 33 -5.21 7.28 -12.08
CA PHE A 33 -3.89 7.02 -11.51
C PHE A 33 -2.89 6.62 -12.60
N GLU A 34 -1.86 7.45 -12.84
CA GLU A 34 -0.86 7.19 -13.89
C GLU A 34 0.02 5.96 -13.62
N ASP A 35 0.14 5.57 -12.35
CA ASP A 35 0.97 4.50 -11.85
C ASP A 35 0.28 3.14 -11.84
N LEU A 36 -0.97 3.07 -12.32
CA LEU A 36 -1.77 1.85 -12.42
C LEU A 36 -2.00 1.47 -13.89
N LEU A 37 -1.87 0.17 -14.19
CA LEU A 37 -2.14 -0.41 -15.49
C LEU A 37 -3.26 -1.45 -15.35
N LEU A 38 -4.42 -1.14 -15.94
CA LEU A 38 -5.55 -2.06 -16.02
C LEU A 38 -5.45 -2.91 -17.28
N PHE A 39 -5.69 -4.21 -17.15
CA PHE A 39 -5.70 -5.12 -18.29
C PHE A 39 -6.76 -6.22 -18.10
N PRO A 40 -7.40 -6.67 -19.19
CA PRO A 40 -8.39 -7.72 -19.13
C PRO A 40 -7.75 -9.04 -18.72
N LEU A 41 -8.43 -9.77 -17.83
CA LEU A 41 -8.04 -11.10 -17.39
C LEU A 41 -8.89 -12.16 -18.09
N GLU A 42 -8.24 -13.04 -18.84
CA GLU A 42 -8.91 -14.15 -19.54
C GLU A 42 -9.22 -15.31 -18.58
N ASP A 43 -8.33 -15.58 -17.62
CA ASP A 43 -8.47 -16.62 -16.60
C ASP A 43 -8.26 -16.07 -15.17
N PRO A 44 -9.28 -16.09 -14.29
CA PRO A 44 -9.15 -15.64 -12.91
C PRO A 44 -8.22 -16.50 -12.03
N GLU A 45 -7.78 -17.67 -12.52
CA GLU A 45 -6.77 -18.50 -11.87
C GLU A 45 -5.34 -18.00 -12.08
N GLU A 46 -5.10 -17.02 -12.96
CA GLU A 46 -3.81 -16.32 -12.97
C GLU A 46 -3.64 -15.67 -11.59
N GLY A 47 -2.66 -16.16 -10.82
CA GLY A 47 -2.48 -15.90 -9.38
C GLY A 47 -2.09 -14.47 -9.02
N PHE A 48 -2.81 -13.47 -9.53
CA PHE A 48 -2.64 -12.08 -9.21
C PHE A 48 -3.16 -11.80 -7.80
N PRO A 49 -2.42 -11.02 -7.01
CA PRO A 49 -2.81 -10.77 -5.63
C PRO A 49 -4.09 -9.93 -5.52
N PHE A 50 -4.43 -9.15 -6.54
CA PHE A 50 -5.64 -8.32 -6.62
C PHE A 50 -6.23 -8.40 -8.02
N VAL A 51 -7.55 -8.64 -8.11
CA VAL A 51 -8.32 -8.67 -9.36
C VAL A 51 -9.59 -7.85 -9.16
N LEU A 52 -9.95 -6.99 -10.12
CA LEU A 52 -11.23 -6.30 -10.12
C LEU A 52 -12.34 -7.19 -10.65
N GLY A 53 -13.45 -7.31 -9.91
CA GLY A 53 -14.61 -8.11 -10.30
C GLY A 53 -15.01 -9.13 -9.25
N GLN A 54 -15.80 -10.12 -9.65
CA GLN A 54 -16.23 -11.24 -8.79
C GLN A 54 -15.61 -12.53 -9.31
N GLY A 55 -15.11 -13.37 -8.42
CA GLY A 55 -14.55 -14.66 -8.78
C GLY A 55 -14.91 -15.75 -7.79
N GLN A 56 -14.88 -16.98 -8.29
CA GLN A 56 -15.08 -18.18 -7.48
C GLN A 56 -13.71 -18.62 -6.96
N ASP A 57 -13.46 -18.31 -5.69
CA ASP A 57 -12.45 -18.89 -4.79
C ASP A 57 -11.15 -19.40 -5.43
N THR A 58 -10.17 -18.50 -5.58
CA THR A 58 -8.76 -18.88 -5.59
C THR A 58 -8.11 -18.41 -4.30
N LEU A 59 -7.38 -19.30 -3.61
CA LEU A 59 -6.81 -19.04 -2.28
C LEU A 59 -5.80 -17.88 -2.27
N ASP A 60 -5.19 -17.57 -3.42
CA ASP A 60 -4.12 -16.59 -3.53
C ASP A 60 -4.54 -15.24 -4.13
N THR A 61 -5.76 -15.13 -4.68
CA THR A 61 -6.25 -13.91 -5.34
C THR A 61 -7.26 -13.18 -4.46
N THR A 62 -7.20 -11.85 -4.43
CA THR A 62 -8.22 -11.01 -3.76
C THR A 62 -9.06 -10.28 -4.78
N PHE A 63 -10.37 -10.50 -4.74
CA PHE A 63 -11.32 -9.77 -5.56
C PHE A 63 -11.66 -8.42 -4.93
N VAL A 64 -11.53 -7.36 -5.71
CA VAL A 64 -11.87 -5.99 -5.31
C VAL A 64 -13.11 -5.57 -6.09
N ASP A 65 -14.12 -5.12 -5.35
CA ASP A 65 -15.37 -4.63 -5.93
C ASP A 65 -15.09 -3.44 -6.86
N PRO A 66 -15.47 -3.51 -8.15
CA PRO A 66 -15.36 -2.39 -9.08
C PRO A 66 -16.06 -1.11 -8.61
N ALA A 67 -17.13 -1.21 -7.82
CA ALA A 67 -17.75 -0.03 -7.24
C ALA A 67 -16.87 0.62 -6.16
N ALA A 68 -16.08 -0.17 -5.42
CA ALA A 68 -15.21 0.34 -4.36
C ALA A 68 -14.08 1.22 -4.90
N ILE A 69 -13.63 0.99 -6.14
CA ILE A 69 -12.60 1.82 -6.79
C ILE A 69 -13.13 3.09 -7.45
N LYS A 70 -14.46 3.28 -7.52
CA LYS A 70 -15.05 4.56 -7.92
C LYS A 70 -14.87 5.63 -6.84
N ASP A 71 -14.56 5.21 -5.62
CA ASP A 71 -14.15 6.09 -4.53
C ASP A 71 -12.64 6.41 -4.63
N PRO A 72 -12.26 7.69 -4.83
CA PRO A 72 -10.86 8.04 -5.06
C PRO A 72 -9.92 7.68 -3.90
N VAL A 73 -10.39 7.73 -2.64
CA VAL A 73 -9.59 7.37 -1.46
C VAL A 73 -9.37 5.86 -1.38
N ASN A 74 -10.39 5.05 -1.69
CA ASN A 74 -10.26 3.60 -1.75
C ASN A 74 -9.35 3.16 -2.89
N LEU A 75 -9.41 3.83 -4.05
CA LEU A 75 -8.50 3.54 -5.16
C LEU A 75 -7.05 3.91 -4.80
N TRP A 76 -6.84 5.05 -4.15
CA TRP A 76 -5.54 5.40 -3.57
C TRP A 76 -5.05 4.36 -2.55
N ASP A 77 -5.92 3.84 -1.67
CA ASP A 77 -5.59 2.79 -0.72
C ASP A 77 -5.20 1.48 -1.42
N LEU A 78 -5.94 1.08 -2.45
CA LEU A 78 -5.64 -0.09 -3.27
C LEU A 78 -4.25 0.02 -3.90
N LYS A 79 -3.99 1.14 -4.58
CA LYS A 79 -2.71 1.46 -5.23
C LYS A 79 -1.52 1.25 -4.28
N ARG A 80 -1.50 1.91 -3.12
CA ARG A 80 -0.38 1.80 -2.16
C ARG A 80 -0.23 0.38 -1.59
N ARG A 81 -1.34 -0.35 -1.39
CA ARG A 81 -1.31 -1.73 -0.89
C ARG A 81 -0.74 -2.67 -1.94
N MET A 82 -1.09 -2.49 -3.21
CA MET A 82 -0.55 -3.26 -4.33
C MET A 82 0.94 -3.01 -4.56
N LEU A 83 1.37 -1.74 -4.52
CA LEU A 83 2.80 -1.38 -4.58
C LEU A 83 3.57 -2.06 -3.45
N THR A 84 3.06 -1.95 -2.22
CA THR A 84 3.70 -2.54 -1.05
C THR A 84 3.71 -4.06 -1.12
N TYR A 85 2.62 -4.69 -1.56
CA TYR A 85 2.51 -6.13 -1.73
C TYR A 85 3.54 -6.64 -2.74
N THR A 86 3.60 -6.01 -3.91
CA THR A 86 4.50 -6.40 -5.01
C THR A 86 5.96 -6.26 -4.60
N TRP A 87 6.30 -5.18 -3.90
CA TRP A 87 7.64 -4.99 -3.34
C TRP A 87 7.96 -6.07 -2.29
N LEU A 88 7.09 -6.24 -1.28
CA LEU A 88 7.34 -7.16 -0.16
C LEU A 88 7.46 -8.62 -0.61
N MET A 89 6.68 -9.04 -1.61
CA MET A 89 6.79 -10.35 -2.25
C MET A 89 8.17 -10.63 -2.87
N ARG A 90 8.86 -9.58 -3.34
CA ARG A 90 10.13 -9.70 -4.08
C ARG A 90 11.36 -9.47 -3.20
N VAL A 91 11.19 -8.98 -1.96
CA VAL A 91 12.31 -8.78 -1.03
C VAL A 91 13.00 -10.13 -0.76
N PRO A 92 14.29 -10.30 -1.08
CA PRO A 92 15.02 -11.53 -0.75
C PRO A 92 15.04 -11.74 0.77
N LEU A 93 14.76 -12.98 1.21
CA LEU A 93 14.78 -13.35 2.63
C LEU A 93 15.73 -14.54 2.83
N GLU A 94 16.95 -14.22 3.25
CA GLU A 94 17.99 -15.22 3.53
C GLU A 94 18.23 -15.36 5.05
N LYS A 95 18.03 -14.28 5.81
CA LYS A 95 18.19 -14.24 7.28
C LYS A 95 17.06 -13.44 7.94
N ARG A 96 16.87 -13.64 9.25
CA ARG A 96 15.83 -12.93 10.03
C ARG A 96 15.88 -11.40 9.88
N GLN A 97 17.08 -10.85 9.69
CA GLN A 97 17.30 -9.41 9.58
C GLN A 97 16.60 -8.84 8.33
N ASP A 98 16.60 -9.58 7.23
CA ASP A 98 15.98 -9.14 5.97
C ASP A 98 14.47 -8.96 6.16
N LEU A 99 13.82 -9.91 6.85
CA LEU A 99 12.39 -9.82 7.16
C LEU A 99 12.10 -8.70 8.17
N PHE A 100 12.96 -8.54 9.17
CA PHE A 100 12.82 -7.48 10.16
C PHE A 100 12.88 -6.10 9.50
N GLU A 101 13.85 -5.86 8.63
CA GLU A 101 14.01 -4.60 7.89
C GLU A 101 12.84 -4.34 6.95
N ALA A 102 12.42 -5.37 6.20
CA ALA A 102 11.28 -5.28 5.30
C ALA A 102 9.99 -4.94 6.07
N PHE A 103 9.73 -5.65 7.17
CA PHE A 103 8.60 -5.38 8.05
C PHE A 103 8.67 -3.97 8.65
N TYR A 104 9.86 -3.50 9.04
CA TYR A 104 10.03 -2.19 9.65
C TYR A 104 9.71 -1.03 8.70
N ILE A 105 9.83 -1.25 7.38
CA ILE A 105 9.38 -0.35 6.31
C ILE A 105 7.85 -0.36 6.24
N VAL A 106 7.19 -1.53 6.24
CA VAL A 106 5.73 -1.61 5.98
C VAL A 106 4.85 -1.57 7.22
N LYS A 107 5.42 -1.67 8.43
CA LYS A 107 4.67 -1.87 9.67
C LYS A 107 3.57 -0.84 9.92
N PHE A 108 3.76 0.41 9.48
CA PHE A 108 2.77 1.47 9.73
C PHE A 108 1.53 1.26 8.87
N LEU A 109 1.71 0.96 7.58
CA LEU A 109 0.63 0.53 6.70
C LEU A 109 -0.09 -0.71 7.25
N LEU A 110 0.65 -1.75 7.65
CA LEU A 110 0.05 -2.96 8.23
C LEU A 110 -0.75 -2.66 9.50
N GLN A 111 -0.24 -1.79 10.38
CA GLN A 111 -0.90 -1.40 11.63
C GLN A 111 -2.13 -0.53 11.40
N GLU A 112 -2.14 0.27 10.34
CA GLU A 112 -3.32 1.00 9.91
C GLU A 112 -4.43 0.03 9.47
N ILE A 113 -4.09 -0.92 8.59
CA ILE A 113 -5.04 -1.90 8.04
C ILE A 113 -5.59 -2.81 9.15
N LYS A 114 -4.71 -3.51 9.88
CA LYS A 114 -5.08 -4.42 10.98
C LYS A 114 -4.09 -4.33 12.13
N ASN A 115 -4.31 -3.34 13.00
CA ASN A 115 -3.44 -3.02 14.12
C ASN A 115 -3.01 -4.21 14.99
N THR A 116 -3.96 -4.95 15.57
CA THR A 116 -3.67 -6.03 16.52
C THR A 116 -2.84 -7.14 15.87
N LYS A 117 -3.22 -7.56 14.66
CA LYS A 117 -2.51 -8.61 13.91
C LYS A 117 -1.11 -8.14 13.50
N ALA A 118 -0.98 -6.93 12.99
CA ALA A 118 0.32 -6.36 12.60
C ALA A 118 1.27 -6.22 13.80
N ARG A 119 0.77 -5.83 14.99
CA ARG A 119 1.61 -5.76 16.19
C ARG A 119 2.02 -7.13 16.72
N ALA A 120 1.13 -8.12 16.66
CA ALA A 120 1.48 -9.49 16.98
C ALA A 120 2.57 -10.01 16.04
N LEU A 121 2.39 -9.84 14.73
CA LEU A 121 3.37 -10.21 13.71
C LEU A 121 4.73 -9.55 13.96
N GLY A 122 4.75 -8.26 14.29
CA GLY A 122 6.01 -7.55 14.59
C GLY A 122 6.75 -8.10 15.82
N ARG A 123 6.03 -8.57 16.84
CA ARG A 123 6.64 -9.27 17.99
C ARG A 123 7.20 -10.62 17.58
N THR A 124 6.41 -11.41 16.84
CA THR A 124 6.86 -12.71 16.32
C THR A 124 8.13 -12.59 15.49
N ILE A 125 8.23 -11.56 14.62
CA ILE A 125 9.44 -11.30 13.82
C ILE A 125 10.63 -10.91 14.71
N ALA A 126 10.42 -10.09 15.74
CA ALA A 126 11.49 -9.69 16.67
C ALA A 126 12.02 -10.87 17.49
N ASP A 127 11.14 -11.81 17.83
CA ASP A 127 11.45 -12.99 18.63
C ASP A 127 12.03 -14.16 17.80
N LEU A 128 12.19 -14.00 16.48
CA LEU A 128 12.78 -15.02 15.63
C LEU A 128 14.22 -15.34 16.05
N PRO A 129 14.60 -16.64 16.09
CA PRO A 129 15.97 -17.03 16.35
C PRO A 129 16.90 -16.58 15.21
N ILE A 130 18.18 -16.43 15.50
CA ILE A 130 19.16 -15.89 14.54
C ILE A 130 19.31 -16.78 13.29
N ASP A 131 19.12 -18.08 13.46
CA ASP A 131 19.19 -19.15 12.47
C ASP A 131 17.80 -19.55 11.92
N ALA A 132 16.80 -18.66 12.05
CA ALA A 132 15.47 -18.89 11.49
C ALA A 132 15.53 -19.28 10.00
N THR A 133 14.90 -20.39 9.67
CA THR A 133 14.91 -20.93 8.30
C THR A 133 14.16 -20.03 7.34
N LYS A 134 14.55 -20.05 6.05
CA LYS A 134 13.84 -19.36 4.98
C LYS A 134 12.34 -19.69 4.95
N ALA A 135 11.97 -20.95 5.20
CA ALA A 135 10.56 -21.36 5.27
C ALA A 135 9.79 -20.62 6.39
N SER A 136 10.40 -20.45 7.57
CA SER A 136 9.82 -19.69 8.67
C SER A 136 9.65 -18.20 8.32
N LEU A 137 10.62 -17.61 7.62
CA LEU A 137 10.54 -16.23 7.16
C LEU A 137 9.39 -16.05 6.15
N GLU A 138 9.23 -17.00 5.23
CA GLU A 138 8.17 -16.98 4.21
C GLU A 138 6.77 -17.09 4.81
N VAL A 139 6.58 -17.87 5.88
CA VAL A 139 5.30 -17.93 6.61
C VAL A 139 4.91 -16.55 7.14
N LEU A 140 5.86 -15.84 7.76
CA LEU A 140 5.61 -14.51 8.31
C LEU A 140 5.45 -13.44 7.21
N ARG A 141 6.16 -13.58 6.08
CA ARG A 141 5.91 -12.75 4.90
C ARG A 141 4.48 -12.93 4.41
N LYS A 142 4.00 -14.18 4.29
CA LYS A 142 2.62 -14.49 3.89
C LYS A 142 1.59 -13.87 4.83
N GLU A 143 1.86 -13.83 6.13
CA GLU A 143 0.98 -13.13 7.08
C GLU A 143 0.92 -11.61 6.86
N ALA A 144 2.05 -10.96 6.58
CA ALA A 144 2.08 -9.54 6.24
C ALA A 144 1.33 -9.25 4.93
N LEU A 145 1.53 -10.10 3.92
CA LEU A 145 0.86 -10.01 2.63
C LEU A 145 -0.65 -10.21 2.75
N ALA A 146 -1.09 -11.14 3.61
CA ALA A 146 -2.50 -11.33 3.91
C ALA A 146 -3.15 -10.10 4.57
N ILE A 147 -2.38 -9.32 5.34
CA ILE A 147 -2.89 -8.03 5.86
C ILE A 147 -3.05 -7.02 4.73
N LEU A 148 -2.09 -6.92 3.80
CA LEU A 148 -2.16 -5.98 2.66
C LEU A 148 -3.32 -6.26 1.70
N LYS A 149 -3.87 -7.48 1.70
CA LYS A 149 -5.10 -7.82 0.96
C LYS A 149 -6.36 -7.14 1.50
N LEU A 150 -6.34 -6.66 2.74
CA LEU A 150 -7.49 -6.05 3.40
C LEU A 150 -7.51 -4.53 3.16
N PRO A 151 -8.70 -3.92 2.92
CA PRO A 151 -8.82 -2.48 2.74
C PRO A 151 -8.57 -1.73 4.06
N SER A 152 -8.06 -0.51 3.95
CA SER A 152 -7.98 0.41 5.08
C SER A 152 -9.30 1.14 5.29
N ALA A 153 -9.68 1.35 6.55
CA ALA A 153 -10.83 2.20 6.85
C ALA A 153 -10.44 3.69 6.69
N LYS A 154 -11.29 4.49 6.05
CA LYS A 154 -11.03 5.92 5.75
C LYS A 154 -10.63 6.74 6.99
N ASN A 155 -11.26 6.49 8.13
CA ASN A 155 -10.90 7.14 9.40
C ASN A 155 -9.47 6.78 9.87
N ARG A 156 -9.00 5.57 9.59
CA ARG A 156 -7.62 5.15 9.89
C ARG A 156 -6.62 5.76 8.92
N ILE A 157 -6.96 5.84 7.64
CA ILE A 157 -6.13 6.56 6.63
C ILE A 157 -5.89 8.00 7.10
N ARG A 158 -6.97 8.72 7.44
CA ARG A 158 -6.88 10.09 7.98
C ARG A 158 -6.02 10.15 9.24
N GLY A 159 -6.25 9.25 10.20
CA GLY A 159 -5.46 9.20 11.43
C GLY A 159 -3.96 8.93 11.19
N SER A 160 -3.62 8.10 10.22
CA SER A 160 -2.22 7.84 9.83
C SER A 160 -1.59 9.02 9.10
N LEU A 161 -2.33 9.68 8.20
CA LEU A 161 -1.90 10.92 7.56
C LEU A 161 -1.44 11.95 8.60
N TRP A 162 -2.28 12.22 9.61
CA TRP A 162 -1.97 13.22 10.65
C TRP A 162 -0.77 12.83 11.51
N LYS A 163 -0.63 11.55 11.85
CA LYS A 163 0.54 11.06 12.61
C LYS A 163 1.83 11.25 11.83
N ASN A 164 1.82 10.93 10.54
CA ASN A 164 3.00 11.09 9.70
C ASN A 164 3.32 12.57 9.47
N TYR A 165 2.32 13.39 9.13
CA TYR A 165 2.51 14.83 8.97
C TYR A 165 3.05 15.49 10.24
N SER A 166 2.45 15.20 11.40
CA SER A 166 2.91 15.73 12.68
C SER A 166 4.36 15.33 13.00
N ASN A 167 4.74 14.10 12.68
CA ASN A 167 6.11 13.63 12.84
C ASN A 167 7.08 14.30 11.86
N GLN A 168 6.66 14.50 10.61
CA GLN A 168 7.42 15.24 9.61
C GLN A 168 7.63 16.70 10.04
N LEU A 169 6.57 17.41 10.41
CA LEU A 169 6.62 18.80 10.86
C LEU A 169 7.60 18.98 12.02
N LYS A 170 7.59 18.05 13.00
CA LYS A 170 8.55 18.06 14.12
C LYS A 170 10.00 17.89 13.66
N LYS A 171 10.25 17.11 12.62
CA LYS A 171 11.60 16.83 12.12
C LYS A 171 12.14 17.93 11.20
N THR A 172 11.28 18.47 10.35
CA THR A 172 11.69 19.42 9.30
C THR A 172 11.50 20.87 9.72
N ASN A 173 10.69 21.14 10.76
CA ASN A 173 10.20 22.46 11.13
C ASN A 173 9.62 23.25 9.93
N SER A 174 9.12 22.52 8.93
CA SER A 174 8.61 23.05 7.67
C SER A 174 7.22 22.49 7.44
N PRO A 175 6.15 23.29 7.64
CA PRO A 175 4.80 22.87 7.32
C PRO A 175 4.65 22.65 5.81
N VAL A 176 3.74 21.75 5.44
CA VAL A 176 3.36 21.47 4.05
C VAL A 176 2.09 22.26 3.77
N ALA A 177 2.15 23.20 2.84
CA ALA A 177 0.98 23.98 2.46
C ALA A 177 -0.11 23.06 1.89
N GLY A 178 -1.36 23.27 2.28
CA GLY A 178 -2.51 22.47 1.84
C GLY A 178 -2.94 21.37 2.81
N ILE A 179 -2.11 21.02 3.80
CA ILE A 179 -2.52 20.16 4.91
C ILE A 179 -3.32 20.99 5.93
N LYS A 180 -4.58 20.61 6.18
CA LYS A 180 -5.54 21.37 7.02
C LYS A 180 -5.31 21.14 8.52
N ASP A 181 -6.23 21.54 9.40
CA ASP A 181 -6.20 21.08 10.79
C ASP A 181 -6.97 19.75 10.92
N PRO A 182 -6.50 18.76 11.72
CA PRO A 182 -7.25 17.52 11.96
C PRO A 182 -8.64 17.74 12.57
N ASN A 183 -8.86 18.88 13.23
CA ASN A 183 -10.15 19.26 13.82
C ASN A 183 -11.07 19.95 12.81
N ASP A 184 -10.56 20.32 11.63
CA ASP A 184 -11.39 20.90 10.58
C ASP A 184 -12.25 19.79 9.94
N PRO A 185 -13.54 20.04 9.69
CA PRO A 185 -14.37 19.11 8.93
C PRO A 185 -13.91 19.07 7.47
N THR A 186 -13.18 18.03 7.11
CA THR A 186 -12.72 17.80 5.72
C THR A 186 -13.45 16.63 5.06
N GLY A 187 -13.80 16.81 3.79
CA GLY A 187 -14.36 15.76 2.94
C GLY A 187 -13.31 14.82 2.35
N GLU A 188 -13.75 13.87 1.53
CA GLU A 188 -12.89 12.83 0.95
C GLU A 188 -11.96 13.36 -0.14
N ALA A 189 -12.42 14.34 -0.93
CA ALA A 189 -11.58 15.02 -1.91
C ALA A 189 -10.37 15.70 -1.24
N THR A 190 -10.59 16.41 -0.15
CA THR A 190 -9.51 17.02 0.63
C THR A 190 -8.56 15.97 1.19
N LEU A 191 -9.07 14.86 1.74
CA LEU A 191 -8.21 13.79 2.24
C LEU A 191 -7.29 13.25 1.13
N LEU A 192 -7.82 13.06 -0.08
CA LEU A 192 -7.03 12.58 -1.21
C LEU A 192 -5.93 13.58 -1.61
N GLU A 193 -6.28 14.87 -1.71
CA GLU A 193 -5.32 15.94 -1.99
C GLU A 193 -4.18 15.97 -0.96
N GLU A 194 -4.51 15.91 0.34
CA GLU A 194 -3.52 15.90 1.41
C GLU A 194 -2.63 14.64 1.38
N LEU A 195 -3.18 13.49 0.99
CA LEU A 195 -2.40 12.25 0.82
C LEU A 195 -1.39 12.39 -0.32
N HIS A 196 -1.80 12.92 -1.47
CA HIS A 196 -0.90 13.16 -2.60
C HIS A 196 0.19 14.18 -2.26
N LEU A 197 -0.16 15.27 -1.60
CA LEU A 197 0.80 16.29 -1.17
C LEU A 197 1.90 15.69 -0.26
N LEU A 198 1.53 14.79 0.66
CA LEU A 198 2.53 14.12 1.50
C LEU A 198 3.35 13.07 0.76
N GLU A 199 2.78 12.35 -0.21
CA GLU A 199 3.55 11.44 -1.09
C GLU A 199 4.60 12.21 -1.89
N GLU A 200 4.23 13.34 -2.50
CA GLU A 200 5.12 14.20 -3.28
C GLU A 200 6.22 14.83 -2.40
N GLU A 201 5.83 15.37 -1.25
CA GLU A 201 6.78 15.98 -0.32
C GLU A 201 7.76 14.96 0.25
N ALA A 202 7.29 13.75 0.55
CA ALA A 202 8.14 12.64 0.98
C ALA A 202 9.18 12.27 -0.10
N LEU A 203 8.75 12.21 -1.36
CA LEU A 203 9.61 11.98 -2.51
C LEU A 203 10.62 13.10 -2.75
N LYS A 204 10.24 14.36 -2.52
CA LYS A 204 11.07 15.55 -2.75
C LYS A 204 12.11 15.75 -1.64
N LYS A 205 11.74 15.50 -0.39
CA LYS A 205 12.57 15.74 0.79
C LYS A 205 13.24 14.47 1.32
N GLU A 206 13.07 13.34 0.63
CA GLU A 206 13.57 12.03 1.05
C GLU A 206 13.12 11.70 2.49
N LEU A 207 11.84 11.92 2.78
CA LEU A 207 11.25 11.65 4.08
C LEU A 207 10.45 10.36 4.00
N PHE A 208 10.46 9.57 5.06
CA PHE A 208 9.62 8.39 5.13
C PHE A 208 8.16 8.72 5.52
N PHE A 209 7.26 8.58 4.56
CA PHE A 209 5.81 8.57 4.75
C PHE A 209 5.32 7.14 4.95
N GLY A 210 5.18 6.71 6.21
CA GLY A 210 4.86 5.32 6.55
C GLY A 210 3.45 4.86 6.20
N THR A 211 2.56 5.80 5.85
CA THR A 211 1.23 5.53 5.30
C THR A 211 1.32 4.99 3.87
N SER A 212 2.35 5.38 3.10
CA SER A 212 2.56 4.92 1.71
C SER A 212 4.03 4.53 1.52
N PRO A 213 4.50 3.44 2.15
CA PRO A 213 5.93 3.13 2.33
C PRO A 213 6.67 2.80 1.03
N VAL A 214 5.94 2.42 -0.03
CA VAL A 214 6.45 2.13 -1.36
C VAL A 214 5.73 3.03 -2.36
N LEU A 215 6.49 3.84 -3.09
CA LEU A 215 5.99 4.87 -4.00
C LEU A 215 6.45 4.57 -5.43
N TYR A 216 5.57 4.87 -6.39
CA TYR A 216 5.94 4.83 -7.80
C TYR A 216 6.62 6.14 -8.21
N ARG A 217 7.65 6.05 -9.04
CA ARG A 217 8.20 7.16 -9.80
C ARG A 217 8.51 6.67 -11.21
N LYS A 218 7.99 7.35 -12.22
CA LYS A 218 8.37 7.09 -13.62
C LYS A 218 9.88 7.23 -13.79
N GLU A 219 10.52 6.26 -14.44
CA GLU A 219 11.92 6.40 -14.84
C GLU A 219 12.07 7.65 -15.72
N ALA A 220 13.08 8.46 -15.43
CA ALA A 220 13.48 9.51 -16.36
C ALA A 220 14.05 8.81 -17.61
N LEU A 221 13.44 9.08 -18.76
CA LEU A 221 13.95 8.64 -20.06
C LEU A 221 15.32 9.25 -20.35
#